data_AF-A0A7C6JVS4-F1
#
_entry.id   AF-A0A7C6JVS4-F1
#
_cell.length_a   1.000
_cell.length_b   1.000
_cell.length_c   1.000
_cell.angle_alpha   90.00
_cell.angle_beta   90.00
_cell.angle_gamma   90.00
#
_symmetry.space_group_name_H-M   'P 1'
#
loop_
_entity.id
_entity.type
_entity.pdbx_description
1 polymer ?
#
loop_
_entity_poly.entity_id
_entity_poly.type
_entity_poly.pdbx_seq_one_letter_code
_entity_poly.pdbx_strand_id
1 'polypeptide(L)'
;MSYSIVNEELRIQSCSIEDLVDKEIEDPATVSLFYDPSEDMLILNSNREDADVYLMISRIYLKADKSRRPEIRKDVESTMKSLSTTLDLLDKVIWMREQNARFEQLERNFSMIGRQKAFYDQMDMIYAIDDFEHESTFKLIDAYNWGYIQGVKAERARRKKVSQ
;
A
#
# COMPACT_ATOMS: atom_id res chain seq x y z
N MET A 1 19.57 9.78 15.30
CA MET A 1 18.97 9.11 14.13
C MET A 1 19.55 9.70 12.87
N SER A 2 20.44 8.97 12.20
CA SER A 2 21.06 9.39 10.94
C SER A 2 20.62 8.43 9.83
N TYR A 3 19.38 8.59 9.36
CA TYR A 3 18.96 7.91 8.13
C TYR A 3 19.68 8.55 6.94
N SER A 4 20.44 7.75 6.19
CA SER A 4 21.06 8.19 4.94
C SER A 4 20.25 7.71 3.75
N ILE A 5 19.92 8.62 2.83
CA ILE A 5 19.22 8.26 1.59
C ILE A 5 20.19 7.48 0.69
N VAL A 6 19.80 6.27 0.30
CA VAL A 6 20.60 5.37 -0.56
C VAL A 6 20.04 5.29 -1.98
N ASN A 7 18.73 5.52 -2.13
CA ASN A 7 18.09 5.70 -3.43
C ASN A 7 16.84 6.58 -3.25
N GLU A 8 16.89 7.80 -3.76
CA GLU A 8 15.78 8.76 -3.64
C GLU A 8 14.57 8.34 -4.52
N GLU A 9 14.83 7.92 -5.75
CA GLU A 9 13.80 7.50 -6.72
C GLU A 9 12.95 6.34 -6.19
N LEU A 10 13.59 5.34 -5.58
CA LEU A 10 12.93 4.16 -5.02
C LEU A 10 12.55 4.33 -3.55
N ARG A 11 12.83 5.50 -2.97
CA ARG A 11 12.59 5.84 -1.55
C ARG A 11 13.19 4.80 -0.60
N ILE A 12 14.51 4.61 -0.73
CA ILE A 12 15.31 3.70 0.10
C ILE A 12 16.28 4.50 0.95
N GLN A 13 16.23 4.27 2.26
CA GLN A 13 17.17 4.76 3.26
C GLN A 13 17.98 3.61 3.84
N SER A 14 19.11 3.93 4.43
CA SER A 14 19.83 3.03 5.33
C SER A 14 19.98 3.65 6.70
N CYS A 15 20.05 2.79 7.71
CA CYS A 15 20.38 3.17 9.08
C CYS A 15 21.32 2.15 9.70
N SER A 16 22.04 2.60 10.73
CA SER A 16 22.79 1.69 11.59
C SER A 16 21.85 0.93 12.52
N ILE A 17 22.35 -0.15 13.13
CA ILE A 17 21.60 -0.89 14.14
C ILE A 17 21.30 -0.07 15.39
N GLU A 18 22.16 0.91 15.71
CA GLU A 18 22.02 1.78 16.88
C GLU A 18 20.78 2.68 16.75
N ASP A 19 20.43 3.06 15.51
CA ASP A 19 19.22 3.81 15.19
C ASP A 19 17.94 2.93 15.21
N LEU A 20 18.07 1.60 15.38
CA LEU A 20 16.95 0.65 15.45
C LEU A 20 16.58 0.23 16.87
N VAL A 21 17.42 0.52 17.87
CA VAL A 21 17.24 0.09 19.27
C VAL A 21 15.96 0.64 19.92
N ASP A 22 15.52 1.82 19.48
CA ASP A 22 14.31 2.48 20.00
C ASP A 22 13.02 2.07 19.25
N LYS A 23 13.11 1.27 18.18
CA LYS A 23 11.94 0.71 17.50
C LYS A 23 11.55 -0.59 18.19
N GLU A 24 10.25 -0.86 18.35
CA GLU A 24 9.69 -2.14 18.86
C GLU A 24 9.95 -3.30 17.89
N ILE A 25 11.22 -3.54 17.57
CA ILE A 25 11.71 -4.62 16.73
C ILE A 25 12.24 -5.69 17.68
N GLU A 26 11.67 -6.88 17.63
CA GLU A 26 12.03 -7.99 18.55
C GLU A 26 13.52 -8.36 18.51
N ASP A 27 14.21 -8.13 17.38
CA ASP A 27 15.66 -8.30 17.27
C ASP A 27 16.25 -7.42 16.14
N PRO A 28 16.73 -6.20 16.45
CA PRO A 28 17.33 -5.27 15.47
C PRO A 28 18.52 -5.84 14.69
N ALA A 29 19.22 -6.85 15.23
CA ALA A 29 20.37 -7.47 14.57
C ALA A 29 19.98 -8.40 13.43
N THR A 30 18.77 -8.95 13.50
CA THR A 30 18.26 -9.88 12.47
C THR A 30 17.52 -9.18 11.34
N VAL A 31 17.08 -7.93 11.54
CA VAL A 31 16.37 -7.16 10.52
C VAL A 31 17.32 -6.69 9.44
N SER A 32 17.13 -7.20 8.23
CA SER A 32 17.83 -6.72 7.02
C SER A 32 17.14 -5.53 6.40
N LEU A 33 15.81 -5.59 6.32
CA LEU A 33 14.95 -4.59 5.69
C LEU A 33 13.65 -4.45 6.48
N PHE A 34 13.13 -3.24 6.54
CA PHE A 34 11.77 -2.98 6.99
C PHE A 34 11.21 -1.76 6.27
N TYR A 35 9.88 -1.60 6.33
CA TYR A 35 9.19 -0.49 5.69
C TYR A 35 8.65 0.46 6.77
N ASP A 36 8.89 1.75 6.60
CA ASP A 36 8.29 2.83 7.38
C ASP A 36 7.10 3.42 6.62
N PRO A 37 5.85 3.10 7.03
CA PRO A 37 4.66 3.60 6.34
C PRO A 37 4.43 5.10 6.54
N SER A 38 4.99 5.71 7.59
CA SER A 38 4.76 7.12 7.90
C SER A 38 5.51 8.05 6.94
N GLU A 39 6.72 7.64 6.55
CA GLU A 39 7.58 8.37 5.63
C GLU A 39 7.61 7.74 4.23
N ASP A 40 6.90 6.63 3.99
CA ASP A 40 7.00 5.80 2.76
C ASP A 40 8.46 5.49 2.39
N MET A 41 9.23 5.00 3.36
CA MET A 41 10.65 4.67 3.17
C MET A 41 10.90 3.19 3.40
N LEU A 42 11.56 2.53 2.45
CA LEU A 42 12.18 1.24 2.69
C LEU A 42 13.51 1.48 3.39
N ILE A 43 13.69 0.89 4.57
CA ILE A 43 14.88 1.10 5.39
C ILE A 43 15.72 -0.17 5.41
N LEU A 44 16.98 -0.02 5.02
CA LEU A 44 18.01 -1.04 5.03
C LEU A 44 18.89 -0.92 6.28
N ASN A 45 19.13 -2.04 6.95
CA ASN A 45 20.14 -2.11 8.01
C ASN A 45 21.54 -2.21 7.39
N SER A 46 22.32 -1.13 7.48
CA SER A 46 23.67 -1.07 6.88
C SER A 46 24.72 -1.89 7.62
N ASN A 47 24.43 -2.33 8.85
CA ASN A 47 25.42 -3.01 9.69
C ASN A 47 25.55 -4.51 9.37
N ARG A 48 24.78 -5.01 8.40
CA ARG A 48 24.86 -6.41 7.96
C ARG A 48 25.87 -6.59 6.84
N GLU A 49 26.61 -7.70 6.89
CA GLU A 49 27.59 -8.06 5.85
C GLU A 49 26.94 -8.25 4.46
N ASP A 50 25.68 -8.67 4.42
CA ASP A 50 24.90 -8.92 3.21
C ASP A 50 24.01 -7.74 2.79
N ALA A 51 24.17 -6.55 3.40
CA ALA A 51 23.34 -5.36 3.13
C ALA A 51 23.32 -4.97 1.64
N ASP A 52 24.44 -5.10 0.93
CA ASP A 52 24.54 -4.81 -0.50
C ASP A 52 23.66 -5.72 -1.37
N VAL A 53 23.49 -6.99 -0.97
CA VAL A 53 22.63 -7.96 -1.67
C VAL A 53 21.17 -7.54 -1.53
N TYR A 54 20.74 -7.20 -0.31
CA TYR A 54 19.39 -6.69 -0.06
C TYR A 54 19.11 -5.40 -0.81
N LEU A 55 20.08 -4.48 -0.85
CA LEU A 55 19.96 -3.24 -1.61
C LEU A 55 19.83 -3.50 -3.10
N MET A 56 20.66 -4.39 -3.65
CA MET A 56 20.63 -4.77 -5.07
C MET A 56 19.27 -5.36 -5.46
N ILE A 57 18.76 -6.31 -4.69
CA ILE A 57 17.47 -6.96 -4.96
C ILE A 57 16.34 -5.96 -4.81
N SER A 58 16.35 -5.13 -3.76
CA SER A 58 15.35 -4.08 -3.58
C SER A 58 15.30 -3.13 -4.77
N ARG A 59 16.47 -2.72 -5.29
CA ARG A 59 16.55 -1.86 -6.49
C ARG A 59 15.99 -2.53 -7.74
N ILE A 60 16.35 -3.79 -7.98
CA ILE A 60 15.88 -4.54 -9.15
C ILE A 60 14.37 -4.76 -9.08
N TYR A 61 13.88 -5.20 -7.92
CA TYR A 61 12.48 -5.60 -7.74
C TYR A 61 11.52 -4.42 -7.75
N LEU A 62 11.84 -3.32 -7.03
CA LEU A 62 10.99 -2.14 -6.97
C LEU A 62 10.93 -1.39 -8.31
N LYS A 63 12.02 -1.44 -9.09
CA LYS A 63 12.07 -0.86 -10.44
C LYS A 63 11.36 -1.73 -11.49
N ALA A 64 11.16 -3.01 -11.22
CA ALA A 64 10.55 -3.91 -12.18
C ALA A 64 9.04 -3.69 -12.31
N ASP A 65 8.55 -3.81 -13.54
CA ASP A 65 7.12 -3.83 -13.83
C ASP A 65 6.45 -5.09 -13.26
N LYS A 66 5.14 -4.99 -13.03
CA LYS A 66 4.31 -6.09 -12.49
C LYS A 66 4.46 -7.40 -13.29
N SER A 67 4.68 -7.33 -14.60
CA SER A 67 4.88 -8.50 -15.46
C SER A 67 6.23 -9.20 -15.25
N ARG A 68 7.28 -8.47 -14.83
CA ARG A 68 8.64 -8.99 -14.67
C ARG A 68 8.93 -9.51 -13.26
N ARG A 69 8.19 -9.04 -12.25
CA ARG A 69 8.37 -9.44 -10.85
C ARG A 69 8.26 -10.95 -10.59
N PRO A 70 7.35 -11.71 -11.23
CA PRO A 70 7.28 -13.17 -11.06
C PRO A 70 8.56 -13.89 -11.50
N GLU A 71 9.18 -13.44 -12.59
CA GLU A 71 10.45 -14.00 -13.09
C GLU A 71 11.58 -13.69 -12.11
N ILE A 72 11.71 -12.43 -11.69
CA ILE A 72 12.73 -12.01 -10.71
C ILE A 72 12.57 -12.77 -9.40
N ARG A 73 11.33 -12.93 -8.90
CA ARG A 73 11.05 -13.71 -7.68
C ARG A 73 11.53 -15.14 -7.82
N LYS A 74 11.18 -15.81 -8.92
CA LYS A 74 11.59 -17.18 -9.19
C LYS A 74 13.11 -17.33 -9.23
N ASP A 75 13.81 -16.41 -9.91
CA ASP A 75 15.27 -16.44 -10.03
C ASP A 75 15.95 -16.23 -8.66
N VAL A 76 15.48 -15.24 -7.89
CA VAL A 76 16.00 -14.96 -6.54
C VAL A 76 15.73 -16.14 -5.60
N GLU A 77 14.51 -16.68 -5.56
CA GLU A 77 14.17 -17.80 -4.68
C GLU A 77 14.89 -19.10 -5.06
N SER A 78 15.19 -19.29 -6.35
CA SER A 78 16.00 -20.43 -6.82
C SER A 78 17.47 -20.34 -6.39
N THR A 79 17.99 -19.12 -6.23
CA THR A 79 19.39 -18.87 -5.86
C THR A 79 19.57 -18.74 -4.35
N MET A 80 18.68 -18.01 -3.69
CA MET A 80 18.73 -17.67 -2.27
C MET A 80 17.33 -17.68 -1.66
N LYS A 81 16.91 -18.87 -1.19
CA LYS A 81 15.60 -19.07 -0.55
C LYS A 81 15.39 -18.19 0.70
N SER A 82 16.46 -17.81 1.39
CA SER A 82 16.43 -16.91 2.56
C SER A 82 15.87 -15.53 2.26
N LEU A 83 15.82 -15.11 0.99
CA LEU A 83 15.33 -13.80 0.57
C LEU A 83 13.82 -13.77 0.29
N SER A 84 13.11 -14.89 0.43
CA SER A 84 11.66 -14.95 0.23
C SER A 84 10.92 -13.92 1.11
N THR A 85 11.28 -13.83 2.39
CA THR A 85 10.70 -12.84 3.31
C THR A 85 10.97 -11.39 2.89
N THR A 86 12.13 -11.14 2.25
CA THR A 86 12.43 -9.82 1.68
C THR A 86 11.54 -9.53 0.49
N LEU A 87 11.35 -10.48 -0.42
CA LEU A 87 10.47 -10.28 -1.58
C LEU A 87 9.02 -10.03 -1.14
N ASP A 88 8.55 -10.73 -0.10
CA ASP A 88 7.22 -10.51 0.46
C ASP A 88 7.07 -9.12 1.09
N LEU A 89 8.12 -8.60 1.74
CA LEU A 89 8.16 -7.22 2.19
C LEU A 89 8.08 -6.26 1.00
N LEU A 90 8.85 -6.49 -0.07
CA LEU A 90 8.85 -5.61 -1.24
C LEU A 90 7.49 -5.58 -1.95
N ASP A 91 6.80 -6.71 -2.04
CA ASP A 91 5.42 -6.76 -2.54
C ASP A 91 4.46 -5.95 -1.66
N LYS A 92 4.61 -6.01 -0.34
CA LYS A 92 3.82 -5.17 0.59
C LYS A 92 4.12 -3.68 0.38
N VAL A 93 5.38 -3.30 0.18
CA VAL A 93 5.78 -1.90 -0.08
C VAL A 93 5.12 -1.39 -1.36
N ILE A 94 5.21 -2.16 -2.43
CA ILE A 94 4.56 -1.84 -3.71
C ILE A 94 3.06 -1.68 -3.50
N TRP A 95 2.40 -2.63 -2.84
CA TRP A 95 0.97 -2.59 -2.59
C TRP A 95 0.57 -1.34 -1.79
N MET A 96 1.30 -1.03 -0.70
CA MET A 96 1.06 0.17 0.11
C MET A 96 1.19 1.45 -0.71
N ARG A 97 2.21 1.56 -1.56
CA ARG A 97 2.42 2.71 -2.45
C ARG A 97 1.30 2.85 -3.48
N GLU A 98 0.87 1.75 -4.09
CA GLU A 98 -0.26 1.73 -5.02
C GLU A 98 -1.57 2.14 -4.32
N GLN A 99 -1.82 1.67 -3.09
CA GLN A 99 -2.99 2.09 -2.32
C GLN A 99 -2.94 3.57 -1.95
N ASN A 100 -1.80 4.06 -1.45
CA ASN A 100 -1.64 5.47 -1.09
C ASN A 100 -1.87 6.38 -2.30
N ALA A 101 -1.33 6.03 -3.47
CA ALA A 101 -1.56 6.77 -4.71
C ALA A 101 -3.05 6.79 -5.11
N ARG A 102 -3.75 5.66 -4.95
CA ARG A 102 -5.21 5.59 -5.18
C ARG A 102 -5.97 6.47 -4.18
N PHE A 103 -5.63 6.41 -2.90
CA PHE A 103 -6.25 7.25 -1.87
C PHE A 103 -6.04 8.73 -2.14
N GLU A 104 -4.82 9.16 -2.47
CA GLU A 104 -4.54 10.55 -2.84
C GLU A 104 -5.35 10.99 -4.07
N GLN A 105 -5.48 10.12 -5.07
CA GLN A 105 -6.30 10.40 -6.24
C GLN A 105 -7.79 10.54 -5.87
N LEU A 106 -8.29 9.67 -5.00
CA LEU A 106 -9.65 9.77 -4.47
C LEU A 106 -9.85 11.07 -3.69
N GLU A 107 -8.94 11.43 -2.78
CA GLU A 107 -8.99 12.69 -2.03
C GLU A 107 -9.02 13.91 -2.96
N ARG A 108 -8.18 13.92 -4.01
CA ARG A 108 -8.21 14.97 -5.03
C ARG A 108 -9.57 15.01 -5.73
N ASN A 109 -10.09 13.87 -6.15
CA ASN A 109 -11.42 13.78 -6.77
C ASN A 109 -12.53 14.31 -5.83
N PHE A 110 -12.50 13.95 -4.55
CA PHE A 110 -13.45 14.47 -3.54
C PHE A 110 -13.29 15.96 -3.27
N SER A 111 -12.06 16.48 -3.26
CA SER A 111 -11.80 17.91 -3.11
C SER A 111 -12.40 18.71 -4.28
N MET A 112 -12.40 18.14 -5.50
CA MET A 112 -13.01 18.73 -6.69
C MET A 112 -14.54 18.64 -6.70
N ILE A 113 -15.12 17.58 -6.12
CA ILE A 113 -16.57 17.37 -6.04
C ILE A 113 -17.24 18.28 -4.98
N GLY A 114 -16.44 18.92 -4.12
CA GLY A 114 -16.89 20.02 -3.27
C GLY A 114 -17.67 19.57 -2.03
N ARG A 115 -16.97 19.43 -0.90
CA ARG A 115 -17.50 19.41 0.50
C ARG A 115 -18.86 18.73 0.73
N GLN A 116 -19.20 17.67 0.02
CA GLN A 116 -20.17 16.70 0.53
C GLN A 116 -19.37 15.82 1.48
N LYS A 117 -19.73 15.85 2.77
CA LYS A 117 -19.16 14.98 3.79
C LYS A 117 -19.38 13.52 3.34
N ALA A 118 -18.43 12.96 2.59
CA ALA A 118 -18.35 11.53 2.38
C ALA A 118 -17.99 10.95 3.75
N PHE A 119 -19.01 10.49 4.46
CA PHE A 119 -18.81 9.78 5.71
C PHE A 119 -17.98 8.54 5.39
N TYR A 120 -16.94 8.28 6.18
CA TYR A 120 -16.07 7.11 6.05
C TYR A 120 -16.86 5.77 5.94
N ASP A 121 -18.11 5.72 6.39
CA ASP A 121 -19.09 4.63 6.19
C ASP A 121 -19.43 4.30 4.72
N GLN A 122 -18.94 5.07 3.75
CA GLN A 122 -19.26 4.93 2.33
C GLN A 122 -18.04 4.49 1.49
N MET A 123 -16.92 4.11 2.12
CA MET A 123 -15.72 3.63 1.40
C MET A 123 -16.02 2.43 0.50
N ASP A 124 -16.91 1.53 0.90
CA ASP A 124 -17.36 0.40 0.06
C ASP A 124 -18.00 0.84 -1.26
N MET A 125 -18.71 1.99 -1.26
CA MET A 125 -19.27 2.58 -2.48
C MET A 125 -18.16 3.11 -3.40
N ILE A 126 -17.13 3.70 -2.79
CA ILE A 126 -16.01 4.31 -3.50
C ILE A 126 -15.18 3.23 -4.20
N TYR A 127 -14.85 2.15 -3.49
CA TYR A 127 -14.21 0.98 -4.10
C TYR A 127 -15.07 0.37 -5.21
N ALA A 128 -16.38 0.24 -4.99
CA ALA A 128 -17.28 -0.30 -6.02
C ALA A 128 -17.40 0.57 -7.28
N ILE A 129 -17.17 1.89 -7.19
CA ILE A 129 -17.18 2.80 -8.35
C ILE A 129 -15.80 2.86 -9.03
N ASP A 130 -14.72 2.66 -8.26
CA ASP A 130 -13.35 2.77 -8.75
C ASP A 130 -12.81 1.47 -9.37
N ASP A 131 -13.22 0.30 -8.87
CA ASP A 131 -12.82 -1.02 -9.39
C ASP A 131 -13.39 -1.33 -10.80
N PHE A 132 -14.38 -0.57 -11.26
CA PHE A 132 -14.92 -0.75 -12.62
C PHE A 132 -14.12 0.06 -13.63
N GLU A 133 -13.37 -0.65 -14.49
CA GLU A 133 -12.67 -0.14 -15.68
C GLU A 133 -13.63 0.34 -16.78
N HIS A 134 -14.67 1.10 -16.45
CA HIS A 134 -15.68 1.57 -17.42
C HIS A 134 -15.64 3.10 -17.58
N GLU A 135 -15.96 3.56 -18.80
CA GLU A 135 -16.08 4.97 -19.15
C GLU A 135 -16.99 5.74 -18.17
N SER A 136 -16.70 7.04 -17.99
CA SER A 136 -17.27 7.92 -16.96
C SER A 136 -18.80 7.92 -16.82
N THR A 137 -19.54 7.60 -17.88
CA THR A 137 -21.01 7.53 -17.90
C THR A 137 -21.56 6.34 -17.12
N PHE A 138 -20.87 5.19 -17.09
CA PHE A 138 -21.32 4.02 -16.35
C PHE A 138 -21.11 4.19 -14.84
N LYS A 139 -20.04 4.88 -14.43
CA LYS A 139 -19.76 5.20 -13.02
C LYS A 139 -20.87 6.02 -12.35
N LEU A 140 -21.51 6.93 -13.08
CA LEU A 140 -22.67 7.70 -12.62
C LEU A 140 -23.91 6.82 -12.41
N ILE A 141 -24.11 5.82 -13.26
CA ILE A 141 -25.21 4.86 -13.14
C ILE A 141 -24.99 3.96 -11.91
N ASP A 142 -23.76 3.53 -11.67
CA ASP A 142 -23.43 2.69 -10.52
C ASP A 142 -23.57 3.45 -9.20
N ALA A 143 -23.13 4.71 -9.15
CA ALA A 143 -23.39 5.59 -8.01
C ALA A 143 -24.89 5.78 -7.75
N TYR A 144 -25.68 5.99 -8.80
CA TYR A 144 -27.15 6.10 -8.70
C TYR A 144 -27.78 4.80 -8.15
N ASN A 145 -27.39 3.65 -8.70
CA ASN A 145 -27.90 2.34 -8.28
C ASN A 145 -27.56 2.04 -6.82
N TRP A 146 -26.33 2.36 -6.38
CA TRP A 146 -25.93 2.19 -4.99
C TRP A 146 -26.77 3.07 -4.06
N GLY A 147 -26.96 4.36 -4.41
CA GLY A 147 -27.81 5.28 -3.66
C GLY A 147 -29.25 4.77 -3.53
N TYR A 148 -29.81 4.22 -4.62
CA TYR A 148 -31.13 3.60 -4.63
C TYR A 148 -31.22 2.41 -3.67
N ILE A 149 -30.25 1.49 -3.72
CA ILE A 149 -30.20 0.31 -2.85
C ILE A 149 -30.14 0.70 -1.37
N GLN A 150 -29.31 1.70 -1.03
CA GLN A 150 -29.22 2.18 0.35
C GLN A 150 -30.51 2.84 0.81
N GLY A 151 -31.17 3.62 -0.06
CA GLY A 151 -32.49 4.18 0.22
C GLY A 151 -33.52 3.09 0.52
N VAL A 152 -33.55 2.01 -0.27
CA VAL A 152 -34.42 0.85 -0.03
C VAL A 152 -34.10 0.15 1.29
N LYS A 153 -32.82 -0.03 1.62
CA LYS A 153 -32.39 -0.63 2.91
C LYS A 153 -32.82 0.23 4.10
N ALA A 154 -32.61 1.54 4.03
CA ALA A 154 -33.00 2.49 5.07
C ALA A 154 -34.52 2.51 5.27
N GLU A 155 -35.30 2.51 4.19
CA GLU A 155 -36.76 2.47 4.22
C GLU A 155 -37.27 1.16 4.86
N ARG A 156 -36.68 0.01 4.51
CA ARG A 156 -37.01 -1.28 5.12
C ARG A 156 -36.68 -1.32 6.61
N ALA A 157 -35.55 -0.74 7.02
CA ALA A 157 -35.18 -0.64 8.43
C ALA A 157 -36.15 0.28 9.21
N ARG A 158 -36.60 1.37 8.58
CA ARG A 158 -37.59 2.28 9.17
C ARG A 158 -38.95 1.61 9.37
N ARG A 159 -39.43 0.88 8.37
CA ARG A 159 -40.69 0.12 8.46
C ARG A 159 -40.64 -0.96 9.55
N LYS A 160 -39.51 -1.67 9.69
CA LYS A 160 -39.32 -2.66 10.76
C LYS A 160 -39.41 -2.05 12.17
N LYS A 161 -38.95 -0.81 12.36
CA LYS A 161 -39.05 -0.08 13.64
C LYS A 161 -40.47 0.42 13.96
N VAL A 162 -41.31 0.63 12.96
CA VAL A 162 -42.71 1.08 13.13
C VAL A 162 -43.65 -0.10 13.43
N SER A 163 -43.27 -1.31 13.04
CA SER A 163 -44.01 -2.56 13.30
C SER A 163 -43.64 -3.25 14.63
N GLN A 164 -42.91 -2.58 15.52
CA GLN A 164 -42.55 -3.03 16.88
C GLN A 164 -43.22 -2.17 17.93
#